data_AF-A0A2M7VG98-F1
#
_entry.id   AF-A0A2M7VG98-F1
#
_cell.length_a   1.000
_cell.length_b   1.000
_cell.length_c   1.000
_cell.angle_alpha   90.00
_cell.angle_beta   90.00
_cell.angle_gamma   90.00
#
_symmetry.space_group_name_H-M   'P 1'
#
loop_
_entity.id
_entity.type
_entity.pdbx_description
1 polymer ?
#
loop_
_entity_poly.entity_id
_entity_poly.type
_entity_poly.pdbx_seq_one_letter_code
_entity_poly.pdbx_strand_id
1 'polypeptide(L)'
;MINIIKIIKDYIKKEIWDNKDLGPRGLFELSEYMRHFSSIRFDYHNNEDGSITAVSSGFLYGSIITNGKNLQDLDRNIKDAILTSFEIPSVYYKEAHIERVGTEQKEYALA
;
A
#
# COMPACT_ATOMS: atom_id res chain seq x y z
N MET A 1 12.03 -12.88 -27.46
CA MET A 1 11.67 -12.84 -26.03
C MET A 1 10.99 -11.52 -25.74
N ILE A 2 9.68 -11.53 -25.54
CA ILE A 2 8.94 -10.34 -25.11
C ILE A 2 9.27 -10.12 -23.64
N ASN A 3 9.95 -9.02 -23.34
CA ASN A 3 10.33 -8.67 -21.99
C ASN A 3 9.07 -8.23 -21.23
N ILE A 4 8.50 -9.13 -20.42
CA ILE A 4 7.27 -8.92 -19.63
C ILE A 4 7.37 -7.65 -18.77
N ILE A 5 8.57 -7.32 -18.27
CA ILE A 5 8.85 -6.10 -17.50
C ILE A 5 8.53 -4.83 -18.32
N LYS A 6 8.79 -4.85 -19.64
CA LYS A 6 8.56 -3.71 -20.52
C LYS A 6 7.07 -3.49 -20.78
N ILE A 7 6.31 -4.58 -20.97
CA ILE A 7 4.85 -4.51 -21.17
C ILE A 7 4.15 -3.94 -19.95
N ILE A 8 4.51 -4.41 -18.74
CA ILE A 8 3.94 -3.91 -17.50
C ILE A 8 4.25 -2.41 -17.33
N LYS A 9 5.50 -1.99 -17.61
CA LYS A 9 5.90 -0.58 -17.56
C LYS A 9 5.11 0.30 -18.54
N ASP A 10 4.90 -0.17 -19.76
CA ASP A 10 4.22 0.61 -20.80
C ASP A 10 2.70 0.67 -20.55
N TYR A 11 2.11 -0.38 -19.97
CA TYR A 11 0.70 -0.40 -19.56
C TYR A 11 0.42 0.57 -18.41
N ILE A 12 1.25 0.51 -17.35
CA ILE A 12 1.18 1.43 -16.21
C ILE A 12 1.35 2.88 -16.66
N LYS A 13 2.31 3.14 -17.56
CA LYS A 13 2.52 4.49 -18.10
C LYS A 13 1.31 5.00 -18.87
N LYS A 14 0.69 4.16 -19.70
CA LYS A 14 -0.47 4.56 -20.51
C LYS A 14 -1.66 4.90 -19.61
N GLU A 15 -1.92 4.06 -18.62
CA GLU A 15 -3.04 4.24 -17.69
C GLU A 15 -2.86 5.46 -16.77
N ILE A 16 -1.63 5.75 -16.32
CA ILE A 16 -1.30 6.97 -15.55
C ILE A 16 -1.37 8.23 -16.43
N TRP A 17 -0.96 8.15 -17.70
CA TRP A 17 -0.95 9.32 -18.59
C TRP A 17 -2.35 9.68 -19.08
N ASP A 18 -3.23 8.68 -19.23
CA ASP A 18 -4.64 8.87 -19.55
C ASP A 18 -5.46 9.27 -18.31
N ASN A 19 -5.05 8.86 -17.09
CA ASN A 19 -5.68 9.22 -15.81
C ASN A 19 -4.76 10.06 -14.89
N LYS A 20 -4.27 11.20 -15.39
CA LYS A 20 -3.38 12.09 -14.63
C LYS A 20 -3.91 12.54 -13.26
N ASP A 21 -5.21 12.45 -13.02
CA ASP A 21 -5.85 12.86 -11.77
C ASP A 21 -5.87 11.77 -10.68
N LEU A 22 -5.67 10.49 -10.99
CA LEU A 22 -5.79 9.40 -9.99
C LEU A 22 -4.70 9.47 -8.92
N GLY A 23 -3.45 9.76 -9.30
CA GLY A 23 -2.35 9.93 -8.35
C GLY A 23 -2.59 11.08 -7.37
N PRO A 24 -2.75 12.34 -7.84
CA PRO A 24 -2.99 13.49 -6.97
C PRO A 24 -4.25 13.38 -6.11
N ARG A 25 -5.35 12.85 -6.67
CA ARG A 25 -6.60 12.67 -5.92
C ARG A 25 -6.48 11.59 -4.86
N GLY A 26 -5.94 10.42 -5.21
CA GLY A 26 -5.73 9.33 -4.25
C GLY A 26 -4.81 9.75 -3.11
N LEU A 27 -3.73 10.49 -3.40
CA LEU A 27 -2.84 11.05 -2.37
C LEU A 27 -3.58 12.01 -1.43
N PHE A 28 -4.47 12.85 -1.97
CA PHE A 28 -5.31 13.72 -1.16
C PHE A 28 -6.27 12.91 -0.29
N GLU A 29 -6.97 11.92 -0.84
CA GLU A 29 -7.90 11.06 -0.10
C GLU A 29 -7.20 10.24 0.99
N LEU A 30 -6.00 9.71 0.72
CA LEU A 30 -5.15 9.04 1.70
C LEU A 30 -4.77 10.00 2.84
N SER A 31 -4.39 11.24 2.51
CA SER A 31 -4.06 12.28 3.50
C SER A 31 -5.25 12.66 4.36
N GLU A 32 -6.42 12.87 3.75
CA GLU A 32 -7.67 13.12 4.46
C GLU A 32 -8.00 11.96 5.39
N TYR A 33 -7.91 10.71 4.90
CA TYR A 33 -8.16 9.52 5.71
C TYR A 33 -7.25 9.46 6.93
N MET A 34 -5.92 9.55 6.71
CA MET A 34 -4.94 9.47 7.78
C MET A 34 -5.05 10.63 8.77
N ARG A 35 -5.51 11.81 8.34
CA ARG A 35 -5.80 12.92 9.26
C ARG A 35 -6.98 12.62 10.19
N HIS A 36 -8.01 11.90 9.71
CA HIS A 36 -9.18 11.56 10.52
C HIS A 36 -8.95 10.33 11.41
N PHE A 37 -8.19 9.34 10.94
CA PHE A 37 -8.04 8.04 11.62
C PHE A 37 -6.64 7.80 12.21
N SER A 38 -5.70 8.72 12.00
CA SER A 38 -4.29 8.74 12.46
C SER A 38 -3.38 7.64 11.90
N SER A 39 -3.80 6.38 11.89
CA SER A 39 -3.03 5.25 11.36
C SER A 39 -3.94 4.11 10.92
N ILE A 40 -3.40 3.21 10.10
CA ILE A 40 -4.01 1.92 9.78
C ILE A 40 -3.24 0.84 10.53
N ARG A 41 -3.92 0.14 11.44
CA ARG A 41 -3.35 -0.95 12.22
C ARG A 41 -3.51 -2.28 11.50
N PHE A 42 -2.53 -3.17 11.66
CA PHE A 42 -2.55 -4.52 11.12
C PHE A 42 -2.28 -5.56 12.21
N ASP A 43 -2.99 -6.68 12.11
CA ASP A 43 -2.71 -7.88 12.90
C ASP A 43 -1.89 -8.86 12.05
N TYR A 44 -0.77 -9.33 12.60
CA TYR A 44 0.16 -10.22 11.91
C TYR A 44 -0.05 -11.67 12.36
N HIS A 45 -0.18 -12.56 11.39
CA HIS A 45 -0.34 -13.98 11.56
C HIS A 45 0.83 -14.71 10.88
N ASN A 46 1.58 -15.50 11.64
CA ASN A 46 2.61 -16.35 11.07
C ASN A 46 1.97 -17.62 10.51
N ASN A 47 2.29 -17.95 9.27
CA ASN A 47 1.79 -19.14 8.58
C ASN A 47 2.75 -20.32 8.77
N GLU A 48 2.25 -21.54 8.55
CA GLU A 48 3.03 -22.78 8.70
C GLU A 48 4.22 -22.86 7.73
N ASP A 49 4.14 -22.17 6.58
CA ASP A 49 5.20 -22.09 5.56
C ASP A 49 6.29 -21.04 5.89
N GLY A 50 6.19 -20.37 7.04
CA GLY A 50 7.09 -19.31 7.45
C GLY A 50 6.81 -17.93 6.84
N SER A 51 5.76 -17.79 6.02
CA SER A 51 5.27 -16.48 5.58
C SER A 51 4.47 -15.78 6.67
N ILE A 52 4.28 -14.47 6.52
CA ILE A 52 3.54 -13.63 7.45
C ILE A 52 2.35 -13.03 6.69
N THR A 53 1.15 -13.14 7.24
CA THR A 53 -0.06 -12.49 6.75
C THR A 53 -0.41 -11.30 7.64
N ALA A 54 -0.68 -10.16 7.03
CA ALA A 54 -1.18 -8.97 7.72
C ALA A 54 -2.64 -8.71 7.32
N VAL A 55 -3.48 -8.46 8.32
CA VAL A 55 -4.90 -8.13 8.16
C VAL A 55 -5.15 -6.77 8.81
N SER A 56 -5.69 -5.80 8.06
CA SER A 56 -5.99 -4.49 8.63
C SER A 56 -7.13 -4.57 9.64
N SER A 57 -7.00 -3.83 10.74
CA SER A 57 -8.04 -3.66 11.76
C SER A 57 -8.56 -2.23 11.73
N GLY A 58 -9.87 -2.05 11.56
CA GLY A 58 -10.52 -0.73 11.57
C GLY A 58 -10.37 0.09 10.29
N PHE A 59 -10.03 -0.53 9.15
CA PHE A 59 -9.99 0.15 7.86
C PHE A 59 -11.41 0.38 7.31
N LEU A 60 -11.79 1.64 7.04
CA LEU A 60 -13.19 1.93 6.67
C LEU A 60 -13.57 1.49 5.25
N TYR A 61 -12.60 1.40 4.33
CA TYR A 61 -12.88 0.98 2.96
C TYR A 61 -12.88 -0.56 2.80
N GLY A 62 -12.98 -1.31 3.91
CA GLY A 62 -13.10 -2.76 3.93
C GLY A 62 -11.99 -3.41 4.75
N SER A 63 -11.20 -4.28 4.12
CA SER A 63 -10.07 -4.93 4.80
C SER A 63 -8.93 -5.13 3.83
N ILE A 64 -7.75 -4.67 4.22
CA ILE A 64 -6.50 -4.92 3.53
C ILE A 64 -5.93 -6.23 4.08
N ILE A 65 -5.78 -7.22 3.21
CA ILE A 65 -5.16 -8.51 3.53
C ILE A 65 -3.98 -8.70 2.60
N THR A 66 -2.80 -8.90 3.18
CA THR A 66 -1.56 -9.08 2.41
C THR A 66 -0.65 -10.11 3.08
N ASN A 67 0.30 -10.65 2.32
CA ASN A 67 1.29 -11.57 2.85
C ASN A 67 2.71 -11.14 2.45
N GLY A 68 3.71 -11.68 3.14
CA GLY A 68 5.11 -11.52 2.79
C GLY A 68 5.95 -12.67 3.30
N LYS A 69 7.03 -13.00 2.59
CA LYS A 69 7.97 -14.06 2.98
C LYS A 69 8.82 -13.69 4.19
N ASN A 70 8.89 -12.40 4.51
CA ASN A 70 9.57 -11.83 5.66
C ASN A 70 9.00 -10.44 5.93
N LEU A 71 9.43 -9.79 7.02
CA LEU A 71 8.92 -8.47 7.41
C LEU A 71 9.19 -7.36 6.40
N GLN A 72 10.25 -7.45 5.60
CA GLN A 72 10.57 -6.43 4.59
C GLN A 72 9.65 -6.56 3.36
N ASP A 73 9.40 -7.79 2.93
CA ASP A 73 8.44 -8.10 1.86
C ASP A 73 7.02 -7.73 2.29
N LEU A 74 6.66 -8.06 3.54
CA LEU A 74 5.37 -7.70 4.13
C LEU A 74 5.18 -6.18 4.17
N ASP A 75 6.19 -5.42 4.63
CA ASP A 75 6.12 -3.96 4.70
C ASP A 75 5.86 -3.32 3.33
N ARG A 76 6.59 -3.78 2.31
CA ARG A 76 6.37 -3.34 0.93
C ARG A 76 4.96 -3.65 0.47
N ASN A 77 4.47 -4.86 0.73
CA ASN A 77 3.16 -5.31 0.24
C ASN A 77 2.02 -4.62 1.01
N ILE A 78 2.21 -4.27 2.29
CA ILE A 78 1.27 -3.44 3.04
C ILE A 78 1.19 -2.05 2.42
N LYS A 79 2.33 -1.38 2.21
CA LYS A 79 2.36 -0.03 1.65
C LYS A 79 1.75 0.00 0.24
N ASP A 80 2.04 -0.99 -0.60
CA ASP A 80 1.42 -1.12 -1.94
C ASP A 80 -0.08 -1.37 -1.89
N ALA A 81 -0.55 -2.20 -0.95
CA ALA A 81 -1.98 -2.46 -0.77
C ALA A 81 -2.72 -1.23 -0.23
N ILE A 82 -2.10 -0.42 0.64
CA ILE A 82 -2.64 0.88 1.05
C ILE A 82 -2.78 1.78 -0.18
N LEU A 83 -1.71 1.97 -0.97
CA LEU A 83 -1.78 2.79 -2.19
C LEU A 83 -2.88 2.34 -3.14
N THR A 84 -2.97 1.03 -3.39
CA THR A 84 -4.00 0.42 -4.24
C THR A 84 -5.41 0.71 -3.73
N SER A 85 -5.61 0.70 -2.41
CA SER A 85 -6.92 0.98 -1.79
C SER A 85 -7.38 2.44 -2.00
N PHE A 86 -6.47 3.35 -2.32
CA PHE A 86 -6.74 4.74 -2.67
C PHE A 86 -6.53 5.02 -4.17
N GLU A 87 -6.46 3.97 -5.00
CA GLU A 87 -6.22 4.08 -6.44
C GLU A 87 -4.93 4.84 -6.80
N ILE A 88 -3.95 4.84 -5.90
CA ILE A 88 -2.66 5.49 -6.09
C ILE A 88 -1.71 4.51 -6.77
N PRO A 89 -1.17 4.83 -7.96
CA PRO A 89 -0.18 3.98 -8.60
C PRO A 89 1.13 3.92 -7.78
N SER A 90 1.79 2.76 -7.73
CA SER A 90 3.02 2.57 -6.93
C SER A 90 4.19 3.48 -7.31
N VAL A 91 4.13 4.21 -8.44
CA VAL A 91 5.13 5.23 -8.80
C VAL A 91 5.13 6.40 -7.81
N TYR A 92 4.01 6.63 -7.12
CA TYR A 92 3.84 7.68 -6.11
C TYR A 92 4.22 7.24 -4.70
N TYR A 93 4.90 6.10 -4.55
CA TYR A 93 5.27 5.56 -3.25
C TYR A 93 6.09 6.54 -2.40
N LYS A 94 6.93 7.35 -3.05
CA LYS A 94 7.74 8.36 -2.36
C LYS A 94 6.91 9.54 -1.90
N GLU A 95 5.95 9.94 -2.71
CA GLU A 95 5.04 11.07 -2.51
C GLU A 95 3.95 10.74 -1.49
N ALA A 96 3.62 9.46 -1.31
CA ALA A 96 2.64 9.01 -0.35
C ALA A 96 3.14 9.03 1.09
N HIS A 97 4.46 9.09 1.33
CA HIS A 97 5.06 9.20 2.67
C HIS A 97 4.50 8.22 3.72
N ILE A 98 4.08 7.02 3.29
CA ILE A 98 3.54 6.00 4.20
C ILE A 98 4.70 5.34 4.93
N GLU A 99 4.69 5.43 6.26
CA GLU A 99 5.69 4.82 7.12
C GLU A 99 5.07 3.91 8.17
N ARG A 100 5.85 2.91 8.55
CA ARG A 100 5.51 2.00 9.64
C ARG A 100 5.80 2.70 10.97
N VAL A 101 4.77 2.89 11.79
CA VAL A 101 4.79 3.65 13.04
C VAL A 101 4.32 2.79 14.23
N GLY A 102 4.38 3.36 15.43
CA GLY A 102 3.93 2.74 16.68
C GLY A 102 4.99 1.86 17.37
N THR A 103 4.73 1.51 18.63
CA THR A 103 5.65 0.73 19.48
C THR A 103 5.80 -0.72 19.03
N GLU A 104 4.73 -1.32 18.49
CA GLU A 104 4.76 -2.67 17.93
C GLU A 104 5.08 -2.72 16.44
N GLN A 105 5.24 -1.56 15.78
CA GLN A 105 5.49 -1.45 14.34
C GLN A 105 4.48 -2.22 13.47
N LYS A 106 3.21 -2.20 13.87
CA LYS A 106 2.08 -2.80 13.17
C LYS A 106 1.09 -1.75 12.65
N GLU A 107 1.49 -0.49 12.68
CA GLU A 107 0.66 0.63 12.28
C GLU A 107 1.33 1.36 11.12
N TYR A 108 0.52 1.91 10.22
CA TYR A 108 0.99 2.66 9.06
C TYR A 108 0.31 4.03 9.02
N ALA A 109 1.10 5.08 8.93
CA ALA A 109 0.65 6.46 8.91
C ALA A 109 1.48 7.30 7.92
N LEU A 110 1.06 8.54 7.70
CA LEU A 110 1.89 9.52 6.97
C LEU A 110 3.00 10.05 7.88
N ALA A 111 4.21 10.17 7.33
CA ALA A 111 5.40 10.72 8.00
C ALA A 111 5.55 12.24 7.84
#